data_AF-A0A2S4W8U2-F1
#
_entry.id   AF-A0A2S4W8U2-F1
#
_cell.length_a   1.000
_cell.length_b   1.000
_cell.length_c   1.000
_cell.angle_alpha   90.00
_cell.angle_beta   90.00
_cell.angle_gamma   90.00
#
_symmetry.space_group_name_H-M   'P 1'
#
loop_
_entity.id
_entity.type
_entity.pdbx_description
1 polymer ?
#
loop_
_entity_poly.entity_id
_entity_poly.type
_entity_poly.pdbx_seq_one_letter_code
_entity_poly.pdbx_strand_id
1 'polypeptide(L)'
;DRISTRLSDTEQDAASSKLIENPGPGKSSVADGYRSNQATEAKARDLLLVKGRASLEDIDPPLWAFIYSMKLDISDPLWQEITSEHEATISSFITSLSSHLDPLRTQTELYSSAQEFAHLLWCVNSKFLRTFRPSDKAYLQEQLDVQYWITRLFADSATSQGISITEGHRKPTSSENAKNGLAKLIAAALASRKLRPEYELLTSFVDQPSANVCPKQILMAKAVVHVLASYYKNENLSKWGALAAIQNWGDTYYSYVSKKRKALDEELDAHAFFPWKDPIPVDSVFNQHKTVGPFFGPVQLQMRSRVQRIKRTSLEESSSSKNTKKKFQSRNKQLMEENPDKIWSFISMLALDHDKHIMGRIRQPKIRETLEACRLYIARLILNPTNQINLHITTSTRENLEDLKKMLDLLWFINSRLIENLGQDIYGKVFFEEQANLQKEFYAIFTSPDDALSEFDSHSFNAKGRVPTKNMIIKALNCNDHKPIYSHKDRMYRISRKEIMITEAVVEVMISYYWNSNPTKWGQVFQDKELFVLNLTQIETRLIKKRYFDNHQEEYHDKLKELGLLPWKNCFIRRAKHRVMIKRAFQLHSHSVVSSKIVEEV
;
A
#
# COMPACT_ATOMS: atom_id res chain seq x y z
N ASP A 1 -22.51 -5.85 -62.86
CA ASP A 1 -21.41 -4.86 -62.77
C ASP A 1 -20.54 -5.14 -61.55
N ARG A 2 -19.28 -5.56 -61.57
CA ARG A 2 -18.26 -6.02 -62.53
C ARG A 2 -17.47 -7.09 -61.73
N ILE A 3 -17.58 -8.38 -61.99
CA ILE A 3 -16.67 -9.23 -62.81
C ILE A 3 -15.28 -8.64 -63.10
N SER A 4 -14.21 -9.29 -62.59
CA SER A 4 -13.16 -9.94 -63.41
C SER A 4 -12.12 -10.59 -62.47
N THR A 5 -12.11 -11.91 -62.21
CA THR A 5 -11.40 -12.98 -62.95
C THR A 5 -10.02 -12.63 -63.50
N ARG A 6 -8.98 -13.36 -63.06
CA ARG A 6 -8.14 -14.20 -63.94
C ARG A 6 -7.27 -15.20 -63.15
N LEU A 7 -7.54 -16.48 -63.43
CA LEU A 7 -6.68 -17.66 -63.27
C LEU A 7 -5.59 -17.67 -64.36
N SER A 8 -4.44 -18.29 -64.07
CA SER A 8 -3.83 -19.39 -64.87
C SER A 8 -2.40 -19.70 -64.39
N ASP A 9 -2.18 -20.91 -63.86
CA ASP A 9 -1.27 -21.98 -64.34
C ASP A 9 -0.04 -21.55 -65.19
N THR A 10 1.17 -22.11 -65.11
CA THR A 10 1.58 -23.53 -65.09
C THR A 10 3.12 -23.61 -64.91
N GLU A 11 3.64 -24.70 -64.31
CA GLU A 11 4.82 -25.56 -64.68
C GLU A 11 6.01 -24.94 -65.49
N GLN A 12 7.31 -25.28 -65.37
CA GLN A 12 8.03 -26.51 -64.99
C GLN A 12 9.57 -26.23 -65.04
N ASP A 13 10.30 -26.78 -64.08
CA ASP A 13 11.55 -27.55 -64.21
C ASP A 13 12.94 -27.02 -64.69
N ALA A 14 13.93 -27.69 -64.07
CA ALA A 14 15.29 -28.06 -64.53
C ALA A 14 16.53 -27.15 -64.26
N ALA A 15 17.19 -27.46 -63.13
CA ALA A 15 18.54 -28.05 -63.03
C ALA A 15 19.83 -27.41 -63.62
N SER A 16 20.86 -27.40 -62.76
CA SER A 16 22.29 -27.73 -62.98
C SER A 16 23.37 -26.63 -63.01
N SER A 17 24.16 -26.61 -61.92
CA SER A 17 25.62 -26.81 -61.80
C SER A 17 26.64 -26.02 -62.65
N LYS A 18 27.58 -25.35 -61.95
CA LYS A 18 29.08 -25.52 -61.94
C LYS A 18 29.73 -24.25 -61.34
N LEU A 19 30.53 -24.28 -60.27
CA LEU A 19 31.92 -24.78 -60.03
C LEU A 19 33.05 -24.02 -60.77
N ILE A 20 34.19 -23.89 -60.04
CA ILE A 20 35.58 -23.48 -60.41
C ILE A 20 35.93 -22.05 -59.91
N GLU A 21 36.64 -21.85 -58.78
CA GLU A 21 38.08 -22.04 -58.45
C GLU A 21 39.08 -21.02 -59.07
N ASN A 22 39.69 -20.19 -58.18
CA ASN A 22 41.12 -19.82 -57.99
C ASN A 22 42.08 -19.62 -59.20
N PRO A 23 43.10 -18.72 -59.13
CA PRO A 23 44.27 -18.86 -58.21
C PRO A 23 45.01 -17.57 -57.74
N GLY A 24 45.93 -17.72 -56.76
CA GLY A 24 46.97 -16.73 -56.33
C GLY A 24 48.17 -16.64 -57.30
N PRO A 25 49.43 -16.24 -56.94
CA PRO A 25 50.07 -16.14 -55.59
C PRO A 25 51.12 -14.97 -55.38
N GLY A 26 51.78 -14.89 -54.18
CA GLY A 26 53.21 -14.47 -54.08
C GLY A 26 53.74 -13.63 -52.88
N LYS A 27 54.47 -14.31 -51.94
CA LYS A 27 55.72 -13.95 -51.17
C LYS A 27 55.71 -12.76 -50.17
N SER A 28 56.46 -12.67 -49.04
CA SER A 28 57.31 -13.54 -48.17
C SER A 28 57.84 -12.68 -46.99
N SER A 29 57.96 -13.19 -45.74
CA SER A 29 59.17 -13.11 -44.86
C SER A 29 58.93 -13.47 -43.37
N VAL A 30 59.60 -14.54 -42.93
CA VAL A 30 60.27 -14.86 -41.65
C VAL A 30 60.14 -13.91 -40.43
N ALA A 31 59.70 -14.41 -39.26
CA ALA A 31 60.50 -14.59 -38.03
C ALA A 31 59.65 -14.89 -36.75
N ASP A 32 60.14 -15.87 -35.98
CA ASP A 32 60.06 -16.07 -34.51
C ASP A 32 58.75 -16.43 -33.76
N GLY A 33 58.77 -17.63 -33.18
CA GLY A 33 58.88 -17.77 -31.72
C GLY A 33 57.60 -17.93 -30.89
N TYR A 34 57.27 -19.18 -30.56
CA TYR A 34 56.61 -19.63 -29.31
C TYR A 34 55.67 -18.66 -28.58
N ARG A 35 54.35 -18.76 -28.84
CA ARG A 35 53.27 -18.62 -27.83
C ARG A 35 51.90 -18.76 -28.49
N SER A 36 51.22 -19.90 -28.30
CA SER A 36 49.75 -19.91 -28.22
C SER A 36 49.25 -21.29 -27.80
N ASN A 37 49.23 -21.56 -26.50
CA ASN A 37 48.30 -22.52 -25.89
C ASN A 37 47.65 -21.96 -24.60
N GLN A 38 47.77 -20.65 -24.34
CA GLN A 38 47.12 -19.98 -23.19
C GLN A 38 45.93 -19.09 -23.60
N ALA A 39 45.69 -18.86 -24.90
CA ALA A 39 44.60 -18.00 -25.36
C ALA A 39 43.22 -18.68 -25.42
N THR A 40 43.18 -20.02 -25.45
CA THR A 40 41.94 -20.81 -25.51
C THR A 40 41.36 -21.12 -24.13
N GLU A 41 42.18 -21.23 -23.07
CA GLU A 41 41.68 -21.36 -21.69
C GLU A 41 41.25 -20.01 -21.07
N ALA A 42 41.86 -18.90 -21.47
CA ALA A 42 41.46 -17.56 -21.02
C ALA A 42 40.09 -17.16 -21.59
N LYS A 43 39.81 -17.47 -22.86
CA LYS A 43 38.49 -17.23 -23.48
C LYS A 43 37.38 -18.12 -22.92
N ALA A 44 37.70 -19.32 -22.43
CA ALA A 44 36.73 -20.18 -21.75
C ALA A 44 36.43 -19.71 -20.30
N ARG A 45 37.40 -19.04 -19.64
CA ARG A 45 37.20 -18.41 -18.32
C ARG A 45 36.47 -17.07 -18.41
N ASP A 46 36.68 -16.28 -19.47
CA ASP A 46 35.99 -15.00 -19.68
C ASP A 46 34.53 -15.14 -20.13
N LEU A 47 34.14 -16.26 -20.75
CA LEU A 47 32.74 -16.59 -21.06
C LEU A 47 31.94 -17.15 -19.86
N LEU A 48 32.59 -17.38 -18.72
CA LEU A 48 31.98 -17.89 -17.48
C LEU A 48 31.75 -16.82 -16.40
N LEU A 49 32.11 -15.56 -16.65
CA LEU A 49 32.05 -14.47 -15.66
C LEU A 49 30.99 -13.37 -15.95
N VAL A 50 30.04 -13.61 -16.86
CA VAL A 50 28.81 -12.80 -16.98
C VAL A 50 27.59 -13.61 -16.56
N LYS A 51 27.62 -14.16 -15.34
CA LYS A 51 26.40 -14.51 -14.61
C LYS A 51 26.24 -13.48 -13.50
N GLY A 52 25.64 -12.34 -13.85
CA GLY A 52 25.04 -11.43 -12.87
C GLY A 52 23.96 -12.17 -12.10
N ARG A 53 24.33 -12.88 -11.04
CA ARG A 53 23.38 -13.32 -10.02
C ARG A 53 23.01 -12.05 -9.27
N ALA A 54 21.91 -11.40 -9.66
CA ALA A 54 21.32 -10.35 -8.85
C ALA A 54 21.12 -10.92 -7.43
N SER A 55 21.80 -10.37 -6.43
CA SER A 55 21.43 -10.66 -5.04
C SER A 55 20.03 -10.11 -4.82
N LEU A 56 19.20 -10.76 -4.01
CA LEU A 56 17.93 -10.18 -3.57
C LEU A 56 18.15 -8.84 -2.83
N GLU A 57 19.38 -8.58 -2.39
CA GLU A 57 19.82 -7.32 -1.79
C GLU A 57 19.94 -6.17 -2.81
N ASP A 58 20.17 -6.47 -4.08
CA ASP A 58 20.40 -5.49 -5.17
C ASP A 58 19.11 -5.09 -5.90
N ILE A 59 17.95 -5.54 -5.42
CA ILE A 59 16.65 -5.26 -6.04
C ILE A 59 16.21 -3.81 -5.77
N ASP A 60 15.91 -3.09 -6.86
CA ASP A 60 15.40 -1.71 -6.85
C ASP A 60 14.07 -1.60 -6.05
N PRO A 61 13.95 -0.66 -5.08
CA PRO A 61 12.73 -0.45 -4.29
C PRO A 61 11.37 -0.41 -5.01
N PRO A 62 11.23 0.12 -6.25
CA PRO A 62 10.00 0.01 -7.03
C PRO A 62 9.55 -1.42 -7.31
N LEU A 63 10.47 -2.40 -7.44
CA LEU A 63 10.10 -3.81 -7.63
C LEU A 63 9.40 -4.36 -6.37
N TRP A 64 9.86 -3.98 -5.18
CA TRP A 64 9.21 -4.35 -3.93
C TRP A 64 7.82 -3.73 -3.79
N ALA A 65 7.64 -2.47 -4.19
CA ALA A 65 6.31 -1.85 -4.24
C ALA A 65 5.39 -2.53 -5.26
N PHE A 66 5.92 -2.97 -6.41
CA PHE A 66 5.18 -3.75 -7.39
C PHE A 66 4.78 -5.12 -6.83
N ILE A 67 5.68 -5.83 -6.13
CA ILE A 67 5.35 -7.11 -5.48
C ILE A 67 4.28 -6.92 -4.41
N TYR A 68 4.38 -5.85 -3.61
CA TYR A 68 3.34 -5.51 -2.64
C TYR A 68 1.96 -5.32 -3.29
N SER A 69 1.92 -4.72 -4.49
CA SER A 69 0.67 -4.54 -5.25
C SER A 69 -0.05 -5.86 -5.58
N MET A 70 0.62 -7.01 -5.47
CA MET A 70 0.00 -8.32 -5.74
C MET A 70 -1.13 -8.67 -4.77
N LYS A 71 -1.15 -8.08 -3.57
CA LYS A 71 -2.26 -8.24 -2.61
C LYS A 71 -3.42 -7.27 -2.88
N LEU A 72 -3.22 -6.29 -3.76
CA LEU A 72 -4.22 -5.30 -4.13
C LEU A 72 -4.98 -5.76 -5.37
N ASP A 73 -6.27 -5.44 -5.43
CA ASP A 73 -7.12 -5.75 -6.58
C ASP A 73 -7.16 -7.25 -6.92
N ILE A 74 -7.23 -8.10 -5.88
CA ILE A 74 -7.31 -9.55 -6.07
C ILE A 74 -8.65 -9.98 -6.67
N SER A 75 -8.67 -11.18 -7.24
CA SER A 75 -9.90 -11.77 -7.80
C SER A 75 -10.89 -12.17 -6.70
N ASP A 76 -12.17 -12.22 -7.05
CA ASP A 76 -13.23 -12.64 -6.12
C ASP A 76 -12.99 -14.04 -5.51
N PRO A 77 -12.55 -15.06 -6.29
CA PRO A 77 -12.22 -16.37 -5.71
C PRO A 77 -11.07 -16.32 -4.70
N LEU A 78 -9.98 -15.61 -5.00
CA LEU A 78 -8.85 -15.48 -4.07
C LEU A 78 -9.25 -14.71 -2.80
N TRP A 79 -10.18 -13.77 -2.93
CA TRP A 79 -10.74 -13.07 -1.78
C TRP A 79 -11.58 -14.01 -0.90
N GLN A 80 -12.44 -14.84 -1.48
CA GLN A 80 -13.22 -15.84 -0.73
C GLN A 80 -12.33 -16.89 -0.05
N GLU A 81 -11.28 -17.32 -0.75
CA GLU A 81 -10.25 -18.23 -0.24
C GLU A 81 -9.62 -17.71 1.06
N ILE A 82 -9.20 -16.43 1.07
CA ILE A 82 -8.53 -15.79 2.22
C ILE A 82 -9.51 -15.43 3.34
N THR A 83 -10.70 -14.94 3.00
CA THR A 83 -11.63 -14.31 3.98
C THR A 83 -12.73 -15.23 4.48
N SER A 84 -12.92 -16.40 3.86
CA SER A 84 -13.99 -17.34 4.22
C SER A 84 -13.49 -18.78 4.29
N GLU A 85 -12.93 -19.32 3.21
CA GLU A 85 -12.64 -20.76 3.11
C GLU A 85 -11.49 -21.20 4.03
N HIS A 86 -10.46 -20.36 4.16
CA HIS A 86 -9.26 -20.64 4.95
C HIS A 86 -8.98 -19.59 6.03
N GLU A 87 -9.99 -18.81 6.39
CA GLU A 87 -9.89 -17.74 7.40
C GLU A 87 -9.35 -18.28 8.74
N ALA A 88 -9.87 -19.41 9.21
CA ALA A 88 -9.45 -20.02 10.48
C ALA A 88 -7.97 -20.42 10.47
N THR A 89 -7.50 -21.03 9.39
CA THR A 89 -6.10 -21.46 9.24
C THR A 89 -5.16 -20.26 9.17
N ILE A 90 -5.51 -19.25 8.37
CA ILE A 90 -4.75 -18.01 8.26
C ILE A 90 -4.73 -17.28 9.61
N SER A 91 -5.83 -17.25 10.34
CA SER A 91 -5.92 -16.63 11.67
C SER A 91 -5.06 -17.36 12.72
N SER A 92 -5.00 -18.69 12.67
CA SER A 92 -4.09 -19.48 13.50
C SER A 92 -2.62 -19.12 13.21
N PHE A 93 -2.25 -19.01 11.93
CA PHE A 93 -0.91 -18.57 11.53
C PHE A 93 -0.59 -17.15 12.01
N ILE A 94 -1.52 -16.20 11.85
CA ILE A 94 -1.37 -14.81 12.32
C ILE A 94 -1.16 -14.77 13.84
N THR A 95 -1.93 -15.56 14.59
CA THR A 95 -1.83 -15.63 16.05
C THR A 95 -0.47 -16.19 16.48
N SER A 96 -0.03 -17.29 15.87
CA SER A 96 1.29 -17.85 16.11
C SER A 96 2.40 -16.84 15.79
N LEU A 97 2.38 -16.21 14.62
CA LEU A 97 3.38 -15.23 14.22
C LEU A 97 3.43 -14.03 15.18
N SER A 98 2.27 -13.56 15.64
CA SER A 98 2.18 -12.43 16.58
C SER A 98 2.70 -12.80 17.97
N SER A 99 2.55 -14.07 18.39
CA SER A 99 3.01 -14.54 19.70
C SER A 99 4.53 -14.66 19.84
N HIS A 100 5.24 -14.76 18.71
CA HIS A 100 6.71 -14.88 18.67
C HIS A 100 7.44 -13.53 18.65
N LEU A 101 6.72 -12.41 18.72
CA LEU A 101 7.29 -11.06 18.63
C LEU A 101 7.25 -10.34 19.98
N ASP A 102 8.29 -9.54 20.22
CA ASP A 102 8.60 -8.85 21.47
C ASP A 102 7.43 -7.99 22.03
N PRO A 103 7.20 -7.93 23.36
CA PRO A 103 6.05 -7.27 23.98
C PRO A 103 6.13 -5.73 24.02
N LEU A 104 7.17 -5.13 23.41
CA LEU A 104 7.38 -3.67 23.40
C LEU A 104 6.33 -2.90 22.56
N ARG A 105 5.46 -3.60 21.80
CA ARG A 105 4.35 -2.99 21.06
C ARG A 105 3.00 -3.45 21.59
N THR A 106 1.98 -2.61 21.36
CA THR A 106 0.60 -3.02 21.64
C THR A 106 0.27 -4.27 20.82
N GLN A 107 -0.29 -5.28 21.47
CA GLN A 107 -0.62 -6.57 20.87
C GLN A 107 -1.50 -6.41 19.61
N THR A 108 -2.38 -5.40 19.60
CA THR A 108 -3.23 -5.03 18.47
C THR A 108 -2.45 -4.56 17.24
N GLU A 109 -1.40 -3.77 17.40
CA GLU A 109 -0.58 -3.28 16.27
C GLU A 109 0.23 -4.41 15.63
N LEU A 110 0.79 -5.30 16.46
CA LEU A 110 1.52 -6.48 16.00
C LEU A 110 0.60 -7.43 15.24
N TYR A 111 -0.59 -7.71 15.78
CA TYR A 111 -1.60 -8.54 15.13
C TYR A 111 -1.99 -7.98 13.75
N SER A 112 -2.24 -6.66 13.66
CA SER A 112 -2.56 -6.02 12.37
C SER A 112 -1.43 -6.15 11.35
N SER A 113 -0.18 -6.12 11.80
CA SER A 113 1.00 -6.23 10.95
C SER A 113 1.20 -7.67 10.49
N ALA A 114 1.01 -8.64 11.38
CA ALA A 114 1.05 -10.07 11.08
C ALA A 114 -0.06 -10.47 10.09
N GLN A 115 -1.27 -9.93 10.27
CA GLN A 115 -2.36 -10.12 9.32
C GLN A 115 -2.02 -9.59 7.93
N GLU A 116 -1.48 -8.37 7.85
CA GLU A 116 -1.04 -7.79 6.57
C GLU A 116 0.07 -8.63 5.90
N PHE A 117 1.02 -9.15 6.68
CA PHE A 117 2.07 -10.03 6.17
C PHE A 117 1.50 -11.37 5.66
N ALA A 118 0.61 -12.01 6.42
CA ALA A 118 -0.01 -13.28 6.05
C ALA A 118 -0.80 -13.17 4.74
N HIS A 119 -1.60 -12.11 4.58
CA HIS A 119 -2.34 -11.87 3.34
C HIS A 119 -1.40 -11.61 2.15
N LEU A 120 -0.32 -10.84 2.35
CA LEU A 120 0.66 -10.59 1.30
C LEU A 120 1.38 -11.88 0.89
N LEU A 121 1.83 -12.68 1.86
CA LEU A 121 2.45 -13.99 1.64
C LEU A 121 1.54 -14.88 0.80
N TRP A 122 0.27 -15.02 1.22
CA TRP A 122 -0.72 -15.82 0.51
C TRP A 122 -0.89 -15.35 -0.93
N CYS A 123 -1.09 -14.05 -1.15
CA CYS A 123 -1.31 -13.49 -2.49
C CYS A 123 -0.10 -13.65 -3.41
N VAL A 124 1.11 -13.38 -2.92
CA VAL A 124 2.35 -13.53 -3.70
C VAL A 124 2.58 -14.99 -4.05
N ASN A 125 2.43 -15.89 -3.07
CA ASN A 125 2.58 -17.32 -3.32
C ASN A 125 1.51 -17.84 -4.27
N SER A 126 0.26 -17.36 -4.15
CA SER A 126 -0.83 -17.72 -5.07
C SER A 126 -0.48 -17.41 -6.52
N LYS A 127 0.08 -16.23 -6.78
CA LYS A 127 0.50 -15.83 -8.13
C LYS A 127 1.64 -16.70 -8.66
N PHE A 128 2.59 -17.04 -7.79
CA PHE A 128 3.66 -17.97 -8.13
C PHE A 128 3.11 -19.35 -8.49
N LEU A 129 2.35 -19.97 -7.60
CA LEU A 129 1.79 -21.32 -7.78
C LEU A 129 0.91 -21.42 -9.03
N ARG A 130 -0.01 -20.48 -9.22
CA ARG A 130 -0.95 -20.50 -10.37
C ARG A 130 -0.26 -20.38 -11.72
N THR A 131 1.00 -19.95 -11.77
CA THR A 131 1.80 -19.98 -13.02
C THR A 131 2.03 -21.42 -13.52
N PHE A 132 2.05 -22.39 -12.62
CA PHE A 132 2.28 -23.81 -12.90
C PHE A 132 1.00 -24.64 -12.97
N ARG A 133 -0.18 -24.01 -12.81
CA ARG A 133 -1.51 -24.64 -12.84
C ARG A 133 -1.65 -25.91 -11.98
N PRO A 134 -1.13 -25.93 -10.73
CA PRO A 134 -1.28 -27.10 -9.86
C PRO A 134 -2.76 -27.46 -9.65
N SER A 135 -3.02 -28.74 -9.33
CA SER A 135 -4.34 -29.13 -8.82
C SER A 135 -4.69 -28.36 -7.55
N ASP A 136 -5.98 -28.13 -7.28
CA ASP A 136 -6.43 -27.39 -6.10
C ASP A 136 -5.89 -27.97 -4.79
N LYS A 137 -5.78 -29.31 -4.72
CA LYS A 137 -5.18 -30.02 -3.58
C LYS A 137 -3.70 -29.69 -3.42
N ALA A 138 -2.92 -29.76 -4.51
CA ALA A 138 -1.49 -29.47 -4.48
C ALA A 138 -1.22 -27.98 -4.20
N TYR A 139 -2.03 -27.09 -4.79
CA TYR A 139 -2.01 -25.66 -4.52
C TYR A 139 -2.21 -25.35 -3.03
N LEU A 140 -3.28 -25.90 -2.43
CA LEU A 140 -3.60 -25.62 -1.04
C LEU A 140 -2.57 -26.25 -0.10
N GLN A 141 -2.14 -27.49 -0.37
CA GLN A 141 -1.10 -28.15 0.40
C GLN A 141 0.18 -27.28 0.44
N GLU A 142 0.57 -26.71 -0.69
CA GLU A 142 1.76 -25.86 -0.77
C GLU A 142 1.60 -24.52 -0.04
N GLN A 143 0.41 -23.91 -0.07
CA GLN A 143 0.12 -22.71 0.73
C GLN A 143 0.30 -22.97 2.23
N LEU A 144 -0.20 -24.11 2.70
CA LEU A 144 -0.13 -24.51 4.11
C LEU A 144 1.28 -24.89 4.53
N ASP A 145 2.01 -25.62 3.67
CA ASP A 145 3.39 -26.02 3.94
C ASP A 145 4.32 -24.82 4.11
N VAL A 146 4.16 -23.77 3.31
CA VAL A 146 4.90 -22.50 3.47
C VAL A 146 4.62 -21.86 4.85
N GLN A 147 3.36 -21.76 5.26
CA GLN A 147 3.01 -21.16 6.55
C GLN A 147 3.54 -21.98 7.74
N TYR A 148 3.43 -23.30 7.63
CA TYR A 148 3.97 -24.23 8.62
C TYR A 148 5.50 -24.10 8.74
N TRP A 149 6.20 -24.02 7.61
CA TRP A 149 7.64 -23.82 7.56
C TRP A 149 8.08 -22.52 8.24
N ILE A 150 7.37 -21.42 8.00
CA ILE A 150 7.63 -20.14 8.67
C ILE A 150 7.43 -20.26 10.18
N THR A 151 6.36 -20.94 10.61
CA THR A 151 6.06 -21.14 12.04
C THR A 151 7.19 -21.89 12.73
N ARG A 152 7.71 -22.96 12.10
CA ARG A 152 8.88 -23.71 12.61
C ARG A 152 10.14 -22.86 12.67
N LEU A 153 10.35 -21.97 11.70
CA LEU A 153 11.50 -21.08 11.67
C LEU A 153 11.55 -20.17 12.91
N PHE A 154 10.39 -19.73 13.42
CA PHE A 154 10.32 -18.99 14.68
C PHE A 154 10.53 -19.89 15.92
N ALA A 155 9.93 -21.08 15.94
CA ALA A 155 10.12 -22.04 17.04
C ALA A 155 11.60 -22.43 17.22
N ASP A 156 12.28 -22.77 16.12
CA ASP A 156 13.71 -23.15 16.10
C ASP A 156 14.62 -21.99 16.57
N SER A 157 14.27 -20.75 16.22
CA SER A 157 15.01 -19.56 16.62
C SER A 157 14.91 -19.26 18.12
N ALA A 158 13.74 -19.50 18.74
CA ALA A 158 13.52 -19.32 20.17
C ALA A 158 14.30 -20.35 21.01
N THR A 159 14.33 -21.62 20.55
CA THR A 159 15.14 -22.67 21.20
C THR A 159 16.64 -22.40 21.09
N SER A 160 17.10 -21.77 20.01
CA SER A 160 18.52 -21.45 19.81
C SER A 160 19.01 -20.31 20.72
N GLN A 161 18.12 -19.40 21.15
CA GLN A 161 18.43 -18.37 22.16
C GLN A 161 18.42 -18.92 23.60
N GLY A 162 17.69 -20.01 23.87
CA GLY A 162 17.63 -20.66 25.19
C GLY A 162 18.78 -21.63 25.51
N ILE A 163 19.54 -22.10 24.50
CA ILE A 163 20.57 -23.15 24.68
C ILE A 163 22.00 -22.58 24.86
N SER A 164 22.20 -21.26 24.92
CA SER A 164 23.54 -20.66 24.93
C SER A 164 24.21 -20.46 26.31
N ILE A 165 23.82 -21.18 27.38
CA ILE A 165 24.51 -21.06 28.69
C ILE A 165 25.23 -22.34 29.15
N THR A 166 24.93 -23.51 28.60
CA THR A 166 25.63 -24.75 29.02
C THR A 166 25.75 -25.73 27.86
N GLU A 167 26.75 -25.53 27.00
CA GLU A 167 27.62 -26.59 26.46
C GLU A 167 28.49 -26.04 25.32
N GLY A 168 29.78 -26.37 25.38
CA GLY A 168 30.82 -25.79 24.55
C GLY A 168 30.75 -26.15 23.06
N HIS A 169 31.26 -25.23 22.25
CA HIS A 169 31.78 -25.44 20.89
C HIS A 169 30.93 -26.29 19.93
N ARG A 170 29.75 -25.78 19.54
CA ARG A 170 29.26 -25.98 18.17
C ARG A 170 29.27 -24.64 17.43
N LYS A 171 30.11 -24.53 16.40
CA LYS A 171 29.99 -23.45 15.40
C LYS A 171 28.60 -23.60 14.77
N PRO A 172 27.73 -22.59 14.81
CA PRO A 172 26.43 -22.65 14.14
C PRO A 172 26.65 -22.93 12.66
N THR A 173 25.90 -23.88 12.11
CA THR A 173 25.99 -24.22 10.69
C THR A 173 25.53 -23.04 9.82
N SER A 174 26.01 -22.94 8.57
CA SER A 174 25.60 -21.87 7.65
C SER A 174 24.06 -21.81 7.44
N SER A 175 23.37 -22.94 7.63
CA SER A 175 21.91 -23.06 7.54
C SER A 175 21.18 -22.44 8.74
N GLU A 176 21.68 -22.64 9.97
CA GLU A 176 21.11 -22.03 11.19
C GLU A 176 21.26 -20.50 11.19
N ASN A 177 22.41 -20.00 10.73
CA ASN A 177 22.64 -18.56 10.57
C ASN A 177 21.69 -17.92 9.54
N ALA A 178 21.38 -18.63 8.44
CA ALA A 178 20.44 -18.17 7.43
C ALA A 178 18.98 -18.17 7.93
N LYS A 179 18.55 -19.22 8.65
CA LYS A 179 17.21 -19.29 9.27
C LYS A 179 17.01 -18.19 10.32
N ASN A 180 18.01 -17.98 11.19
CA ASN A 180 17.98 -16.88 12.17
C ASN A 180 17.97 -15.51 11.49
N GLY A 181 18.63 -15.36 10.34
CA GLY A 181 18.55 -14.14 9.51
C GLY A 181 17.14 -13.87 8.98
N LEU A 182 16.44 -14.90 8.50
CA LEU A 182 15.07 -14.78 8.00
C LEU A 182 14.07 -14.43 9.11
N ALA A 183 14.19 -15.06 10.29
CA ALA A 183 13.34 -14.77 11.43
C ALA A 183 13.44 -13.29 11.83
N LYS A 184 14.68 -12.79 11.90
CA LYS A 184 14.99 -11.38 12.17
C LYS A 184 14.43 -10.46 11.09
N LEU A 185 14.49 -10.85 9.81
CA LEU A 185 13.96 -10.05 8.71
C LEU A 185 12.43 -9.93 8.79
N ILE A 186 11.72 -11.03 9.04
CA ILE A 186 10.27 -11.01 9.26
C ILE A 186 9.93 -10.17 10.49
N ALA A 187 10.61 -10.39 11.62
CA ALA A 187 10.41 -9.61 12.83
C ALA A 187 10.63 -8.12 12.60
N ALA A 188 11.69 -7.74 11.89
CA ALA A 188 11.97 -6.34 11.53
C ALA A 188 10.89 -5.75 10.62
N ALA A 189 10.35 -6.51 9.65
CA ALA A 189 9.26 -6.04 8.79
C ALA A 189 7.96 -5.81 9.58
N LEU A 190 7.63 -6.70 10.52
CA LEU A 190 6.45 -6.61 11.37
C LEU A 190 6.58 -5.48 12.40
N ALA A 191 7.76 -5.37 13.03
CA ALA A 191 8.13 -4.33 13.97
C ALA A 191 8.46 -2.99 13.30
N SER A 192 8.53 -2.91 11.97
CA SER A 192 8.73 -1.64 11.28
C SER A 192 7.57 -0.68 11.55
N ARG A 193 7.88 0.60 11.70
CA ARG A 193 6.90 1.68 11.92
C ARG A 193 6.23 2.02 10.58
N LYS A 194 4.92 2.31 10.61
CA LYS A 194 4.20 2.76 9.42
C LYS A 194 4.60 4.21 9.13
N LEU A 195 5.42 4.42 8.09
CA LEU A 195 5.85 5.73 7.62
C LEU A 195 4.97 6.23 6.47
N ARG A 196 5.17 7.48 6.03
CA ARG A 196 4.47 8.05 4.87
C ARG A 196 4.75 7.22 3.60
N PRO A 197 3.83 7.22 2.63
CA PRO A 197 4.06 6.53 1.37
C PRO A 197 5.25 7.13 0.62
N GLU A 198 5.98 6.27 -0.07
CA GLU A 198 7.12 6.66 -0.92
C GLU A 198 6.83 6.40 -2.40
N TYR A 199 5.89 5.50 -2.69
CA TYR A 199 5.55 5.07 -4.03
C TYR A 199 4.05 5.12 -4.27
N GLU A 200 3.68 5.59 -5.46
CA GLU A 200 2.33 5.51 -6.04
C GLU A 200 2.26 4.34 -7.01
N LEU A 201 1.20 3.55 -6.91
CA LEU A 201 0.91 2.46 -7.83
C LEU A 201 -0.01 2.96 -8.94
N LEU A 202 0.48 2.91 -10.18
CA LEU A 202 -0.23 3.35 -11.37
C LEU A 202 -0.98 2.20 -12.03
N THR A 203 -1.94 2.56 -12.88
CA THR A 203 -2.83 1.60 -13.51
C THR A 203 -2.57 1.57 -15.01
N SER A 204 -2.55 0.38 -15.58
CA SER A 204 -2.09 0.13 -16.97
C SER A 204 -2.86 0.88 -18.07
N PHE A 205 -4.00 1.52 -17.76
CA PHE A 205 -4.86 2.17 -18.74
C PHE A 205 -5.04 3.68 -18.51
N VAL A 206 -4.64 4.19 -17.33
CA VAL A 206 -4.72 5.60 -16.97
C VAL A 206 -3.58 5.86 -16.01
N ASP A 207 -2.69 6.82 -16.32
CA ASP A 207 -1.60 7.33 -15.46
C ASP A 207 -2.17 8.03 -14.19
N GLN A 208 -2.99 7.31 -13.44
CA GLN A 208 -3.65 7.75 -12.22
C GLN A 208 -3.27 6.80 -11.08
N PRO A 209 -2.88 7.34 -9.92
CA PRO A 209 -2.62 6.54 -8.73
C PRO A 209 -3.84 5.71 -8.33
N SER A 210 -3.60 4.44 -8.00
CA SER A 210 -4.60 3.48 -7.52
C SER A 210 -4.46 3.19 -6.04
N ALA A 211 -3.23 3.20 -5.54
CA ALA A 211 -2.89 2.98 -4.15
C ALA A 211 -1.49 3.50 -3.87
N ASN A 212 -1.19 3.72 -2.60
CA ASN A 212 0.09 4.23 -2.14
C ASN A 212 0.80 3.17 -1.29
N VAL A 213 2.13 3.06 -1.44
CA VAL A 213 2.98 2.09 -0.74
C VAL A 213 4.00 2.77 0.15
N CYS A 214 4.10 2.34 1.40
CA CYS A 214 5.04 2.87 2.39
C CYS A 214 6.26 1.96 2.64
N PRO A 215 7.32 2.46 3.31
CA PRO A 215 8.53 1.69 3.59
C PRO A 215 8.29 0.37 4.33
N LYS A 216 7.33 0.34 5.27
CA LYS A 216 6.96 -0.90 5.97
C LYS A 216 6.45 -1.96 5.00
N GLN A 217 5.62 -1.57 4.06
CA GLN A 217 5.03 -2.47 3.05
C GLN A 217 6.08 -2.97 2.06
N ILE A 218 7.08 -2.13 1.72
CA ILE A 218 8.27 -2.54 0.97
C ILE A 218 9.07 -3.59 1.73
N LEU A 219 9.34 -3.37 3.01
CA LEU A 219 10.03 -4.34 3.87
C LEU A 219 9.26 -5.66 4.01
N MET A 220 7.92 -5.59 4.10
CA MET A 220 7.07 -6.78 4.11
C MET A 220 7.16 -7.56 2.79
N ALA A 221 7.11 -6.87 1.64
CA ALA A 221 7.28 -7.52 0.34
C ALA A 221 8.66 -8.17 0.20
N LYS A 222 9.71 -7.47 0.65
CA LYS A 222 11.07 -8.03 0.72
C LYS A 222 11.09 -9.29 1.59
N ALA A 223 10.55 -9.22 2.80
CA ALA A 223 10.48 -10.36 3.71
C ALA A 223 9.76 -11.56 3.11
N VAL A 224 8.58 -11.35 2.52
CA VAL A 224 7.79 -12.40 1.87
C VAL A 224 8.60 -13.09 0.77
N VAL A 225 9.26 -12.34 -0.11
CA VAL A 225 10.04 -12.94 -1.20
C VAL A 225 11.27 -13.69 -0.70
N HIS A 226 12.00 -13.13 0.26
CA HIS A 226 13.14 -13.83 0.86
C HIS A 226 12.71 -15.15 1.53
N VAL A 227 11.57 -15.15 2.22
CA VAL A 227 10.97 -16.34 2.83
C VAL A 227 10.58 -17.38 1.78
N LEU A 228 9.81 -16.99 0.76
CA LEU A 228 9.39 -17.89 -0.30
C LEU A 228 10.60 -18.46 -1.05
N ALA A 229 11.58 -17.63 -1.41
CA ALA A 229 12.80 -18.07 -2.09
C ALA A 229 13.59 -19.06 -1.23
N SER A 230 13.68 -18.84 0.09
CA SER A 230 14.38 -19.75 1.01
C SER A 230 13.65 -21.06 1.17
N TYR A 231 12.33 -21.02 1.34
CA TYR A 231 11.48 -22.21 1.42
C TYR A 231 11.63 -23.08 0.17
N TYR A 232 11.37 -22.52 -1.01
CA TYR A 232 11.41 -23.29 -2.26
C TYR A 232 12.82 -23.81 -2.58
N LYS A 233 13.87 -23.04 -2.26
CA LYS A 233 15.25 -23.49 -2.43
C LYS A 233 15.65 -24.62 -1.48
N ASN A 234 15.24 -24.53 -0.22
CA ASN A 234 15.69 -25.47 0.82
C ASN A 234 14.89 -26.78 0.80
N GLU A 235 13.60 -26.73 0.47
CA GLU A 235 12.75 -27.93 0.44
C GLU A 235 13.01 -28.79 -0.80
N ASN A 236 13.36 -28.19 -1.95
CA ASN A 236 13.68 -28.95 -3.16
C ASN A 236 14.68 -28.20 -4.06
N LEU A 237 15.97 -28.41 -3.79
CA LEU A 237 17.05 -27.75 -4.53
C LEU A 237 17.04 -28.12 -6.02
N SER A 238 16.59 -29.33 -6.37
CA SER A 238 16.50 -29.81 -7.75
C SER A 238 15.43 -29.03 -8.53
N LYS A 239 14.22 -28.90 -7.98
CA LYS A 239 13.15 -28.07 -8.57
C LYS A 239 13.53 -26.59 -8.62
N TRP A 240 14.19 -26.08 -7.58
CA TRP A 240 14.72 -24.72 -7.57
C TRP A 240 15.75 -24.48 -8.69
N GLY A 241 16.66 -25.44 -8.90
CA GLY A 241 17.64 -25.40 -9.98
C GLY A 241 16.99 -25.42 -11.37
N ALA A 242 15.97 -26.25 -11.56
CA ALA A 242 15.18 -26.29 -12.79
C ALA A 242 14.46 -24.95 -13.04
N LEU A 243 13.91 -24.33 -11.99
CA LEU A 243 13.25 -23.03 -12.08
C LEU A 243 14.21 -21.90 -12.48
N ALA A 244 15.45 -21.93 -11.98
CA ALA A 244 16.49 -20.98 -12.37
C ALA A 244 16.93 -21.14 -13.84
N ALA A 245 16.82 -22.34 -14.42
CA ALA A 245 17.05 -22.57 -15.85
C ALA A 245 15.92 -21.98 -16.72
N ILE A 246 14.73 -21.79 -16.15
CA ILE A 246 13.55 -21.24 -16.82
C ILE A 246 13.50 -19.70 -16.74
N GLN A 247 14.23 -19.04 -15.83
CA GLN A 247 14.01 -17.63 -15.51
C GLN A 247 14.70 -16.61 -16.45
N ASN A 248 13.86 -15.90 -17.20
CA ASN A 248 13.89 -14.43 -17.29
C ASN A 248 12.46 -13.90 -17.09
N TRP A 249 12.24 -13.19 -15.98
CA TRP A 249 10.93 -12.61 -15.62
C TRP A 249 10.83 -11.18 -16.12
N GLY A 250 9.97 -10.92 -17.12
CA GLY A 250 9.60 -9.57 -17.49
C GLY A 250 8.45 -9.50 -18.50
N ASP A 251 7.47 -8.68 -18.13
CA ASP A 251 6.24 -8.25 -18.84
C ASP A 251 5.43 -9.27 -19.64
N THR A 252 4.15 -9.40 -19.27
CA THR A 252 3.16 -10.06 -20.11
C THR A 252 1.87 -9.25 -20.11
N TYR A 253 1.75 -8.31 -21.06
CA TYR A 253 0.44 -7.84 -21.52
C TYR A 253 0.33 -7.86 -23.05
N TYR A 254 -0.62 -8.69 -23.50
CA TYR A 254 -1.44 -8.68 -24.72
C TYR A 254 -0.86 -8.18 -26.05
N SER A 255 -0.33 -9.14 -26.82
CA SER A 255 -0.71 -9.44 -28.22
C SER A 255 0.31 -10.38 -28.85
N TYR A 256 1.59 -10.25 -28.47
CA TYR A 256 2.70 -11.03 -29.01
C TYR A 256 2.96 -12.39 -28.31
N VAL A 257 2.22 -12.66 -27.24
CA VAL A 257 2.46 -13.79 -26.32
C VAL A 257 1.58 -15.01 -26.64
N SER A 258 0.52 -14.88 -27.44
CA SER A 258 -0.44 -15.98 -27.62
C SER A 258 0.18 -17.25 -28.21
N LYS A 259 1.17 -17.13 -29.12
CA LYS A 259 1.85 -18.29 -29.72
C LYS A 259 2.87 -18.95 -28.79
N LYS A 260 3.75 -18.18 -28.13
CA LYS A 260 4.74 -18.72 -27.19
C LYS A 260 4.12 -19.18 -25.86
N ARG A 261 3.05 -18.54 -25.40
CA ARG A 261 2.28 -18.98 -24.23
C ARG A 261 1.44 -20.21 -24.55
N LYS A 262 0.92 -20.36 -25.76
CA LYS A 262 0.32 -21.65 -26.18
C LYS A 262 1.32 -22.79 -26.13
N ALA A 263 2.53 -22.61 -26.67
CA ALA A 263 3.59 -23.62 -26.57
C ALA A 263 3.97 -23.94 -25.11
N LEU A 264 4.10 -22.91 -24.25
CA LEU A 264 4.32 -23.10 -22.82
C LEU A 264 3.13 -23.76 -22.11
N ASP A 265 1.90 -23.44 -22.50
CA ASP A 265 0.66 -23.99 -21.96
C ASP A 265 0.42 -25.44 -22.45
N GLU A 266 1.01 -25.83 -23.57
CA GLU A 266 1.04 -27.18 -24.15
C GLU A 266 2.17 -28.04 -23.53
N GLU A 267 3.29 -27.43 -23.12
CA GLU A 267 4.46 -28.10 -22.51
C GLU A 267 4.46 -28.13 -20.96
N LEU A 268 3.77 -27.20 -20.29
CA LEU A 268 3.55 -27.28 -18.85
C LEU A 268 2.61 -28.45 -18.58
N ASP A 269 3.18 -29.63 -18.31
CA ASP A 269 2.46 -30.71 -17.63
C ASP A 269 1.85 -30.10 -16.37
N ALA A 270 0.53 -29.85 -16.40
CA ALA A 270 -0.21 -29.10 -15.38
C ALA A 270 -0.14 -29.70 -13.95
N HIS A 271 0.65 -30.75 -13.75
CA HIS A 271 0.73 -31.52 -12.52
C HIS A 271 2.16 -31.99 -12.18
N ALA A 272 3.19 -31.66 -12.98
CA ALA A 272 4.53 -32.23 -12.78
C ALA A 272 5.35 -31.51 -11.70
N PHE A 273 5.05 -30.24 -11.40
CA PHE A 273 5.88 -29.42 -10.52
C PHE A 273 5.44 -29.39 -9.06
N PHE A 274 4.17 -29.67 -8.79
CA PHE A 274 3.60 -29.66 -7.44
C PHE A 274 2.95 -31.00 -7.11
N PRO A 275 3.06 -31.50 -5.86
CA PRO A 275 3.63 -30.84 -4.66
C PRO A 275 5.13 -30.54 -4.73
N TRP A 276 5.60 -29.45 -4.10
CA TRP A 276 6.99 -29.00 -4.27
C TRP A 276 8.00 -29.99 -3.69
N LYS A 277 7.67 -30.64 -2.58
CA LYS A 277 8.52 -31.62 -1.90
C LYS A 277 8.79 -32.86 -2.75
N ASP A 278 7.88 -33.19 -3.68
CA ASP A 278 8.01 -34.37 -4.50
C ASP A 278 9.10 -34.19 -5.58
N PRO A 279 9.79 -35.26 -6.02
CA PRO A 279 10.72 -35.18 -7.14
C PRO A 279 9.97 -34.84 -8.45
N ILE A 280 10.68 -34.25 -9.41
CA ILE A 280 10.14 -34.06 -10.77
C ILE A 280 10.01 -35.45 -11.40
N PRO A 281 8.83 -35.82 -11.95
CA PRO A 281 8.66 -37.09 -12.67
C PRO A 281 9.72 -37.27 -13.77
N VAL A 282 10.26 -38.48 -13.91
CA VAL A 282 11.36 -38.78 -14.87
C VAL A 282 10.97 -38.42 -16.30
N ASP A 283 9.69 -38.62 -16.64
CA ASP A 283 9.13 -38.37 -17.97
C ASP A 283 8.74 -36.90 -18.22
N SER A 284 8.91 -36.04 -17.22
CA SER A 284 8.55 -34.62 -17.35
C SER A 284 9.50 -33.87 -18.27
N VAL A 285 8.95 -32.93 -19.04
CA VAL A 285 9.66 -31.98 -19.91
C VAL A 285 10.84 -31.30 -19.18
N PHE A 286 10.72 -31.06 -17.87
CA PHE A 286 11.76 -30.44 -17.03
C PHE A 286 12.98 -31.33 -16.79
N ASN A 287 12.86 -32.65 -16.86
CA ASN A 287 13.98 -33.58 -16.74
C ASN A 287 14.65 -33.86 -18.10
N GLN A 288 13.89 -33.76 -19.19
CA GLN A 288 14.35 -34.08 -20.55
C GLN A 288 15.16 -32.93 -21.18
N HIS A 289 14.83 -31.66 -20.88
CA HIS A 289 15.54 -30.50 -21.41
C HIS A 289 16.68 -30.01 -20.51
N LYS A 290 17.74 -30.80 -20.35
CA LYS A 290 18.98 -30.37 -19.65
C LYS A 290 19.89 -29.45 -20.47
N THR A 291 19.62 -29.24 -21.77
CA THR A 291 20.58 -28.63 -22.72
C THR A 291 20.06 -27.47 -23.56
N VAL A 292 18.83 -26.98 -23.34
CA VAL A 292 18.32 -25.80 -24.07
C VAL A 292 18.62 -24.55 -23.25
N GLY A 293 19.23 -23.53 -23.88
CA GLY A 293 19.50 -22.23 -23.26
C GLY A 293 18.24 -21.57 -22.67
N PRO A 294 18.39 -20.48 -21.90
CA PRO A 294 17.29 -19.87 -21.16
C PRO A 294 16.11 -19.54 -22.09
N PHE A 295 14.93 -20.10 -21.79
CA PHE A 295 13.71 -20.01 -22.60
C PHE A 295 13.19 -18.57 -22.79
N PHE A 296 13.57 -17.69 -21.88
CA PHE A 296 13.25 -16.27 -21.89
C PHE A 296 14.56 -15.49 -21.91
N GLY A 297 14.60 -14.37 -22.65
CA GLY A 297 15.72 -13.42 -22.65
C GLY A 297 15.54 -12.33 -21.58
N PRO A 298 16.59 -11.58 -21.21
CA PRO A 298 16.51 -10.57 -20.16
C PRO A 298 15.55 -9.46 -20.60
N VAL A 299 14.37 -9.41 -20.00
CA VAL A 299 13.41 -8.33 -20.22
C VAL A 299 13.58 -7.35 -19.06
N GLN A 300 13.94 -6.10 -19.37
CA GLN A 300 13.80 -5.01 -18.42
C GLN A 300 12.31 -4.86 -18.10
N LEU A 301 11.90 -5.24 -16.89
CA LEU A 301 10.56 -4.94 -16.37
C LEU A 301 10.30 -3.44 -16.53
N GLN A 302 9.31 -3.04 -17.32
CA GLN A 302 8.94 -1.62 -17.49
C GLN A 302 8.18 -1.10 -16.26
N MET A 303 8.85 -1.11 -15.10
CA MET A 303 8.27 -0.71 -13.80
C MET A 303 7.83 0.75 -13.77
N ARG A 304 8.47 1.61 -14.57
CA ARG A 304 8.15 3.05 -14.64
C ARG A 304 6.70 3.33 -15.02
N SER A 305 6.01 2.39 -15.68
CA SER A 305 4.59 2.52 -16.04
C SER A 305 3.63 2.13 -14.91
N ARG A 306 4.11 1.42 -13.87
CA ARG A 306 3.27 0.83 -12.81
C ARG A 306 3.59 1.33 -11.41
N VAL A 307 4.79 1.82 -11.19
CA VAL A 307 5.24 2.34 -9.89
C VAL A 307 5.98 3.64 -10.11
N GLN A 308 5.55 4.69 -9.41
CA GLN A 308 6.19 5.99 -9.44
C GLN A 308 6.62 6.40 -8.04
N ARG A 309 7.87 6.88 -7.90
CA ARG A 309 8.30 7.50 -6.64
C ARG A 309 7.59 8.84 -6.47
N ILE A 310 7.02 9.06 -5.29
CA ILE A 310 6.37 10.32 -4.94
C ILE A 310 7.45 11.40 -4.87
N LYS A 311 7.40 12.38 -5.77
CA LYS A 311 8.32 13.53 -5.74
C LYS A 311 7.91 14.45 -4.60
N ARG A 312 8.78 14.61 -3.61
CA ARG A 312 8.62 15.63 -2.57
C ARG A 312 9.01 16.96 -3.18
N THR A 313 8.12 17.95 -3.14
CA THR A 313 8.51 19.35 -3.23
C THR A 313 9.22 19.70 -1.93
N SER A 314 10.55 19.60 -1.91
CA SER A 314 11.31 20.44 -0.99
C SER A 314 11.05 21.88 -1.39
N LEU A 315 10.85 22.75 -0.41
CA LEU A 315 10.72 24.20 -0.58
C LEU A 315 12.03 24.87 -1.05
N GLU A 316 13.00 24.10 -1.52
CA GLU A 316 14.30 24.54 -2.01
C GLU A 316 14.58 23.75 -3.29
N GLU A 317 14.20 24.32 -4.42
CA GLU A 317 14.82 24.11 -5.75
C GLU A 317 14.13 25.08 -6.74
N SER A 318 14.19 26.36 -6.42
CA SER A 318 14.07 27.41 -7.42
C SER A 318 15.37 27.45 -8.22
N SER A 319 15.41 26.75 -9.35
CA SER A 319 15.92 27.24 -10.65
C SER A 319 16.41 26.10 -11.57
N SER A 320 16.03 26.23 -12.84
CA SER A 320 16.55 25.51 -14.01
C SER A 320 16.14 24.03 -14.21
N SER A 321 15.03 23.84 -14.92
CA SER A 321 15.04 23.01 -16.14
C SER A 321 13.73 23.20 -16.89
N LYS A 322 13.78 24.06 -17.92
CA LYS A 322 12.77 24.11 -18.98
C LYS A 322 13.10 22.96 -19.93
N ASN A 323 12.45 21.81 -19.78
CA ASN A 323 11.78 21.10 -20.88
C ASN A 323 11.23 19.72 -20.46
N THR A 324 10.09 19.41 -21.09
CA THR A 324 9.53 18.07 -21.35
C THR A 324 9.14 17.17 -20.17
N LYS A 325 7.97 17.48 -19.60
CA LYS A 325 6.76 16.63 -19.58
C LYS A 325 5.78 17.32 -18.63
N LYS A 326 4.57 17.66 -19.10
CA LYS A 326 3.48 18.16 -18.24
C LYS A 326 3.24 17.11 -17.15
N LYS A 327 3.93 17.26 -16.01
CA LYS A 327 3.66 16.51 -14.79
C LYS A 327 2.21 16.80 -14.46
N PHE A 328 1.41 15.75 -14.35
CA PHE A 328 0.10 15.83 -13.72
C PHE A 328 0.33 16.15 -12.23
N GLN A 329 0.63 17.41 -11.91
CA GLN A 329 0.26 17.96 -10.61
C GLN A 329 -1.25 17.76 -10.56
N SER A 330 -1.71 16.88 -9.67
CA SER A 330 -3.15 16.59 -9.59
C SER A 330 -3.86 17.93 -9.42
N ARG A 331 -4.84 18.20 -10.29
CA ARG A 331 -5.69 19.39 -10.22
C ARG A 331 -6.14 19.66 -8.77
N ASN A 332 -6.35 18.59 -8.00
CA ASN A 332 -6.69 18.57 -6.58
C ASN A 332 -5.65 19.23 -5.64
N LYS A 333 -4.34 19.05 -5.87
CA LYS A 333 -3.28 19.67 -5.05
C LYS A 333 -3.19 21.17 -5.26
N GLN A 334 -3.22 21.60 -6.54
CA GLN A 334 -3.25 23.02 -6.88
C GLN A 334 -4.49 23.72 -6.29
N LEU A 335 -5.64 23.02 -6.24
CA LEU A 335 -6.88 23.56 -5.70
C LEU A 335 -6.87 23.77 -4.17
N MET A 336 -6.20 22.88 -3.41
CA MET A 336 -5.99 23.07 -1.97
C MET A 336 -5.09 24.27 -1.68
N GLU A 337 -4.16 24.58 -2.59
CA GLU A 337 -3.19 25.68 -2.46
C GLU A 337 -3.79 27.05 -2.82
N GLU A 338 -4.79 27.10 -3.73
CA GLU A 338 -5.36 28.37 -4.22
C GLU A 338 -6.31 29.05 -3.22
N ASN A 339 -7.16 28.32 -2.50
CA ASN A 339 -8.13 28.90 -1.54
C ASN A 339 -8.42 27.96 -0.34
N PRO A 340 -7.44 27.68 0.55
CA PRO A 340 -7.60 26.73 1.64
C PRO A 340 -8.73 27.11 2.62
N ASP A 341 -8.84 28.39 2.98
CA ASP A 341 -9.84 28.86 3.94
C ASP A 341 -11.29 28.72 3.42
N LYS A 342 -11.51 28.82 2.10
CA LYS A 342 -12.82 28.55 1.48
C LYS A 342 -13.23 27.09 1.60
N ILE A 343 -12.26 26.18 1.59
CA ILE A 343 -12.52 24.74 1.73
C ILE A 343 -12.90 24.42 3.18
N TRP A 344 -12.14 24.95 4.15
CA TRP A 344 -12.41 24.76 5.57
C TRP A 344 -13.73 25.38 6.00
N SER A 345 -14.04 26.59 5.52
CA SER A 345 -15.35 27.21 5.75
C SER A 345 -16.48 26.40 5.11
N PHE A 346 -16.29 25.81 3.94
CA PHE A 346 -17.31 24.95 3.36
C PHE A 346 -17.51 23.65 4.17
N ILE A 347 -16.44 23.03 4.68
CA ILE A 347 -16.53 21.83 5.53
C ILE A 347 -17.21 22.12 6.86
N SER A 348 -17.02 23.32 7.44
CA SER A 348 -17.64 23.68 8.73
C SER A 348 -19.17 23.65 8.68
N MET A 349 -19.76 23.83 7.49
CA MET A 349 -21.20 23.74 7.24
C MET A 349 -21.80 22.37 7.56
N LEU A 350 -20.99 21.30 7.59
CA LEU A 350 -21.45 19.95 7.93
C LEU A 350 -22.08 19.86 9.32
N ALA A 351 -21.68 20.72 10.27
CA ALA A 351 -22.33 20.79 11.58
C ALA A 351 -23.76 21.33 11.50
N LEU A 352 -24.00 22.31 10.63
CA LEU A 352 -25.33 22.88 10.42
C LEU A 352 -26.22 21.97 9.57
N ASP A 353 -25.61 21.31 8.59
CA ASP A 353 -26.28 20.41 7.66
C ASP A 353 -26.34 18.97 8.18
N HIS A 354 -25.87 18.73 9.40
CA HIS A 354 -25.78 17.40 9.99
C HIS A 354 -27.11 16.66 9.98
N ASP A 355 -28.25 17.33 10.14
CA ASP A 355 -29.55 16.65 10.21
C ASP A 355 -30.28 16.58 8.85
N LYS A 356 -29.75 17.23 7.81
CA LYS A 356 -30.42 17.28 6.51
C LYS A 356 -30.58 15.90 5.88
N HIS A 357 -31.79 15.59 5.46
CA HIS A 357 -32.13 14.34 4.75
C HIS A 357 -31.93 13.05 5.58
N ILE A 358 -31.56 13.14 6.86
CA ILE A 358 -31.52 11.97 7.75
C ILE A 358 -32.95 11.54 8.07
N MET A 359 -33.26 10.26 7.84
CA MET A 359 -34.54 9.65 8.22
C MET A 359 -34.40 9.00 9.60
N GLY A 360 -34.89 9.65 10.66
CA GLY A 360 -34.87 9.07 12.02
C GLY A 360 -34.77 10.09 13.15
N ARG A 361 -34.64 9.61 14.40
CA ARG A 361 -34.40 10.50 15.55
C ARG A 361 -32.95 10.98 15.52
N ILE A 362 -32.77 12.29 15.50
CA ILE A 362 -31.48 12.95 15.66
C ILE A 362 -30.89 12.54 17.02
N ARG A 363 -29.64 12.03 17.03
CA ARG A 363 -28.93 11.71 18.28
C ARG A 363 -27.92 12.80 18.57
N GLN A 364 -27.97 13.31 19.80
CA GLN A 364 -27.01 14.30 20.26
C GLN A 364 -25.60 13.71 20.36
N PRO A 365 -24.56 14.51 20.08
CA PRO A 365 -23.18 14.10 20.26
C PRO A 365 -22.92 13.58 21.68
N LYS A 366 -22.42 12.34 21.77
CA LYS A 366 -22.00 11.76 23.05
C LYS A 366 -20.57 12.17 23.37
N ILE A 367 -20.37 13.45 23.69
CA ILE A 367 -19.04 14.04 23.92
C ILE A 367 -18.73 14.31 25.40
N ARG A 368 -19.73 14.16 26.29
CA ARG A 368 -19.64 14.57 27.70
C ARG A 368 -18.43 13.96 28.42
N GLU A 369 -18.20 12.67 28.27
CA GLU A 369 -17.10 11.96 28.94
C GLU A 369 -15.74 12.51 28.52
N THR A 370 -15.52 12.67 27.21
CA THR A 370 -14.28 13.23 26.66
C THR A 370 -14.09 14.69 27.05
N LEU A 371 -15.16 15.50 27.00
CA LEU A 371 -15.14 16.90 27.40
C LEU A 371 -14.75 17.05 28.88
N GLU A 372 -15.32 16.24 29.77
CA GLU A 372 -14.96 16.23 31.19
C GLU A 372 -13.51 15.78 31.41
N ALA A 373 -13.03 14.78 30.67
CA ALA A 373 -11.64 14.34 30.74
C ALA A 373 -10.67 15.45 30.32
N CYS A 374 -10.93 16.15 29.21
CA CYS A 374 -10.16 17.30 28.78
C CYS A 374 -10.22 18.45 29.80
N ARG A 375 -11.39 18.72 30.38
CA ARG A 375 -11.55 19.74 31.44
C ARG A 375 -10.69 19.43 32.66
N LEU A 376 -10.69 18.18 33.12
CA LEU A 376 -9.86 17.73 34.24
C LEU A 376 -8.36 17.84 33.90
N TYR A 377 -7.97 17.53 32.68
CA TYR A 377 -6.58 17.71 32.22
C TYR A 377 -6.15 19.17 32.26
N ILE A 378 -6.96 20.09 31.71
CA ILE A 378 -6.69 21.54 31.74
C ILE A 378 -6.59 22.03 33.20
N ALA A 379 -7.51 21.61 34.07
CA ALA A 379 -7.48 21.99 35.49
C ALA A 379 -6.19 21.53 36.20
N ARG A 380 -5.72 20.31 35.92
CA ARG A 380 -4.46 19.79 36.48
C ARG A 380 -3.24 20.59 36.04
N LEU A 381 -3.22 21.07 34.79
CA LEU A 381 -2.13 21.91 34.28
C LEU A 381 -2.09 23.28 34.97
N ILE A 382 -3.25 23.90 35.19
CA ILE A 382 -3.35 25.20 35.89
C ILE A 382 -2.85 25.10 37.34
N LEU A 383 -3.16 23.99 38.02
CA LEU A 383 -2.82 23.79 39.44
C LEU A 383 -1.34 23.43 39.69
N ASN A 384 -0.57 23.03 38.66
CA ASN A 384 0.83 22.62 38.79
C ASN A 384 1.76 23.38 37.80
N PRO A 385 2.06 24.66 38.05
CA PRO A 385 2.83 25.52 37.15
C PRO A 385 4.33 25.16 37.03
N THR A 386 4.84 24.23 37.84
CA THR A 386 6.25 23.79 37.81
C THR A 386 6.59 22.93 36.58
N ASN A 387 5.58 22.39 35.89
CA ASN A 387 5.73 21.80 34.56
C ASN A 387 5.58 22.91 33.53
N GLN A 388 6.68 23.49 33.04
CA GLN A 388 6.72 24.42 31.91
C GLN A 388 6.32 23.73 30.58
N ILE A 389 5.13 23.12 30.53
CA ILE A 389 4.52 22.66 29.29
C ILE A 389 3.81 23.88 28.71
N ASN A 390 4.29 24.35 27.58
CA ASN A 390 3.89 25.53 26.80
C ASN A 390 2.45 25.47 26.26
N LEU A 391 1.46 25.05 27.06
CA LEU A 391 0.06 25.36 26.76
C LEU A 391 -0.18 26.82 27.17
N HIS A 392 0.11 27.75 26.25
CA HIS A 392 -0.41 29.11 26.33
C HIS A 392 -1.94 29.13 26.09
N ILE A 393 -2.72 28.23 26.70
CA ILE A 393 -4.18 28.40 26.74
C ILE A 393 -4.41 29.62 27.63
N THR A 394 -4.69 30.77 27.00
CA THR A 394 -4.88 32.02 27.72
C THR A 394 -6.10 31.91 28.65
N THR A 395 -6.01 32.59 29.78
CA THR A 395 -6.74 32.43 31.05
C THR A 395 -8.28 32.48 31.02
N SER A 396 -8.94 32.56 29.86
CA SER A 396 -10.40 32.48 29.75
C SER A 396 -10.87 31.01 29.72
N THR A 397 -10.84 30.35 30.89
CA THR A 397 -11.21 28.94 31.04
C THR A 397 -12.62 28.61 30.54
N ARG A 398 -13.56 29.56 30.60
CA ARG A 398 -14.96 29.33 30.17
C ARG A 398 -15.11 29.32 28.65
N GLU A 399 -14.53 30.28 27.94
CA GLU A 399 -14.61 30.35 26.47
C GLU A 399 -13.88 29.18 25.82
N ASN A 400 -12.71 28.82 26.35
CA ASN A 400 -11.96 27.66 25.89
C ASN A 400 -12.73 26.34 26.05
N LEU A 401 -13.53 26.20 27.11
CA LEU A 401 -14.39 25.01 27.30
C LEU A 401 -15.55 24.97 26.31
N GLU A 402 -16.18 26.11 26.01
CA GLU A 402 -17.22 26.18 24.97
C GLU A 402 -16.64 25.90 23.58
N ASP A 403 -15.45 26.40 23.26
CA ASP A 403 -14.81 26.12 21.97
C ASP A 403 -14.31 24.69 21.86
N LEU A 404 -13.82 24.11 22.95
CA LEU A 404 -13.51 22.68 23.02
C LEU A 404 -14.76 21.82 22.81
N LYS A 405 -15.89 22.21 23.41
CA LYS A 405 -17.18 21.57 23.16
C LYS A 405 -17.57 21.68 21.68
N LYS A 406 -17.46 22.86 21.07
CA LYS A 406 -17.71 23.06 19.62
C LYS A 406 -16.80 22.18 18.76
N MET A 407 -15.52 22.04 19.10
CA MET A 407 -14.61 21.14 18.40
C MET A 407 -15.07 19.68 18.47
N LEU A 408 -15.44 19.20 19.66
CA LEU A 408 -15.90 17.82 19.86
C LEU A 408 -17.25 17.57 19.17
N ASP A 409 -18.16 18.54 19.20
CA ASP A 409 -19.43 18.49 18.46
C ASP A 409 -19.16 18.43 16.95
N LEU A 410 -18.31 19.31 16.41
CA LEU A 410 -17.95 19.31 14.99
C LEU A 410 -17.27 18.00 14.57
N LEU A 411 -16.36 17.47 15.39
CA LEU A 411 -15.71 16.17 15.18
C LEU A 411 -16.75 15.06 15.06
N TRP A 412 -17.74 15.05 15.97
CA TRP A 412 -18.83 14.09 15.94
C TRP A 412 -19.66 14.21 14.66
N PHE A 413 -20.04 15.42 14.26
CA PHE A 413 -20.90 15.67 13.09
C PHE A 413 -20.22 15.30 11.77
N ILE A 414 -18.98 15.75 11.56
CA ILE A 414 -18.22 15.42 10.35
C ILE A 414 -18.02 13.90 10.25
N ASN A 415 -17.65 13.25 11.36
CA ASN A 415 -17.46 11.80 11.40
C ASN A 415 -18.76 11.04 11.16
N SER A 416 -19.90 11.54 11.66
CA SER A 416 -21.20 10.92 11.44
C SER A 416 -21.55 10.88 9.95
N ARG A 417 -21.37 12.01 9.27
CA ARG A 417 -21.60 12.12 7.82
C ARG A 417 -20.60 11.32 7.00
N LEU A 418 -19.36 11.23 7.45
CA LEU A 418 -18.38 10.34 6.83
C LEU A 418 -18.82 8.88 6.94
N ILE A 419 -19.21 8.40 8.12
CA ILE A 419 -19.67 7.02 8.35
C ILE A 419 -20.91 6.68 7.52
N GLU A 420 -21.89 7.59 7.46
CA GLU A 420 -23.06 7.47 6.58
C GLU A 420 -22.64 7.35 5.11
N ASN A 421 -21.74 8.23 4.68
CA ASN A 421 -21.20 8.21 3.32
C ASN A 421 -20.35 6.96 3.03
N LEU A 422 -19.95 6.19 4.05
CA LEU A 422 -19.33 4.86 3.90
C LEU A 422 -20.38 3.73 3.82
N GLY A 423 -21.68 4.04 3.72
CA GLY A 423 -22.77 3.07 3.59
C GLY A 423 -23.22 2.45 4.91
N GLN A 424 -22.85 3.04 6.06
CA GLN A 424 -23.27 2.54 7.37
C GLN A 424 -24.46 3.34 7.92
N ASP A 425 -25.27 2.66 8.72
CA ASP A 425 -26.31 3.31 9.51
C ASP A 425 -25.68 4.06 10.71
N ILE A 426 -26.10 5.31 10.89
CA ILE A 426 -25.73 6.20 11.99
C ILE A 426 -26.28 5.77 13.36
N TYR A 427 -27.02 4.66 13.43
CA TYR A 427 -27.54 4.09 14.68
C TYR A 427 -26.90 2.74 15.05
N GLY A 428 -25.99 2.22 14.21
CA GLY A 428 -25.39 0.91 14.40
C GLY A 428 -24.33 0.84 15.51
N LYS A 429 -24.01 -0.38 15.96
CA LYS A 429 -22.92 -0.64 16.92
C LYS A 429 -21.58 -0.09 16.41
N VAL A 430 -21.28 -0.32 15.13
CA VAL A 430 -20.05 0.14 14.47
C VAL A 430 -19.94 1.65 14.49
N PHE A 431 -21.04 2.37 14.26
CA PHE A 431 -21.06 3.84 14.34
C PHE A 431 -20.59 4.33 15.72
N PHE A 432 -21.13 3.78 16.81
CA PHE A 432 -20.72 4.20 18.16
C PHE A 432 -19.29 3.81 18.51
N GLU A 433 -18.83 2.64 18.05
CA GLU A 433 -17.44 2.22 18.24
C GLU A 433 -16.48 3.18 17.53
N GLU A 434 -16.75 3.55 16.28
CA GLU A 434 -15.92 4.48 15.51
C GLU A 434 -15.93 5.90 16.10
N GLN A 435 -17.10 6.39 16.53
CA GLN A 435 -17.19 7.69 17.22
C GLN A 435 -16.40 7.71 18.54
N ALA A 436 -16.49 6.64 19.35
CA ALA A 436 -15.76 6.54 20.60
C ALA A 436 -14.24 6.45 20.37
N ASN A 437 -13.81 5.72 19.34
CA ASN A 437 -12.38 5.62 18.99
C ASN A 437 -11.81 6.97 18.54
N LEU A 438 -12.56 7.73 17.74
CA LEU A 438 -12.13 9.05 17.29
C LEU A 438 -12.01 10.06 18.45
N GLN A 439 -12.96 10.03 19.39
CA GLN A 439 -12.87 10.87 20.61
C GLN A 439 -11.69 10.48 21.50
N LYS A 440 -11.39 9.18 21.63
CA LYS A 440 -10.19 8.72 22.35
C LYS A 440 -8.91 9.22 21.70
N GLU A 441 -8.84 9.22 20.36
CA GLU A 441 -7.70 9.78 19.63
C GLU A 441 -7.59 11.29 19.84
N PHE A 442 -8.71 12.04 19.79
CA PHE A 442 -8.72 13.47 20.13
C PHE A 442 -8.10 13.72 21.52
N TYR A 443 -8.59 13.01 22.54
CA TYR A 443 -8.07 13.14 23.91
C TYR A 443 -6.57 12.81 23.98
N ALA A 444 -6.16 11.71 23.34
CA ALA A 444 -4.76 11.27 23.36
C ALA A 444 -3.81 12.23 22.62
N ILE A 445 -4.29 12.98 21.63
CA ILE A 445 -3.53 14.08 20.99
C ILE A 445 -3.50 15.29 21.91
N PHE A 446 -4.65 15.68 22.46
CA PHE A 446 -4.77 16.86 23.31
C PHE A 446 -3.89 16.78 24.57
N THR A 447 -3.78 15.59 25.16
CA THR A 447 -3.01 15.34 26.39
C THR A 447 -1.60 14.83 26.15
N SER A 448 -1.11 14.75 24.91
CA SER A 448 0.24 14.25 24.65
C SER A 448 1.29 15.22 25.25
N PRO A 449 2.40 14.71 25.81
CA PRO A 449 3.49 15.56 26.29
C PRO A 449 4.08 16.40 25.14
N ASP A 450 4.59 17.60 25.46
CA ASP A 450 5.36 18.40 24.51
C ASP A 450 6.81 17.87 24.51
N ASP A 451 7.23 17.24 23.42
CA ASP A 451 8.59 16.72 23.26
C ASP A 451 9.58 17.87 23.05
N ALA A 452 10.00 18.52 24.13
CA ALA A 452 11.20 19.35 24.17
C ALA A 452 12.45 18.55 24.63
N LEU A 453 12.33 17.26 24.97
CA LEU A 453 13.40 16.49 25.62
C LEU A 453 13.72 15.10 25.02
N SER A 454 13.19 14.72 23.86
CA SER A 454 13.58 13.45 23.21
C SER A 454 14.27 13.64 21.85
N GLU A 455 15.43 14.30 21.84
CA GLU A 455 16.31 14.29 20.65
C GLU A 455 16.81 12.88 20.29
N PHE A 456 16.74 11.93 21.24
CA PHE A 456 17.17 10.55 21.03
C PHE A 456 16.12 9.61 20.38
N ASP A 457 14.89 10.05 20.17
CA ASP A 457 13.80 9.24 19.58
C ASP A 457 13.20 9.86 18.29
N SER A 458 13.97 10.73 17.65
CA SER A 458 13.59 11.67 16.58
C SER A 458 13.18 11.05 15.22
N HIS A 459 12.96 9.73 15.14
CA HIS A 459 12.45 9.04 13.96
C HIS A 459 11.06 8.35 14.16
N SER A 460 10.36 8.64 15.26
CA SER A 460 8.96 8.22 15.48
C SER A 460 7.96 9.22 14.86
N PHE A 461 7.24 8.83 13.80
CA PHE A 461 6.14 9.67 13.28
C PHE A 461 4.88 9.66 14.17
N ASN A 462 4.72 8.67 15.06
CA ASN A 462 3.62 8.67 16.04
C ASN A 462 3.72 9.86 17.01
N ALA A 463 4.94 10.33 17.31
CA ALA A 463 5.18 11.58 18.06
C ALA A 463 5.11 12.82 17.15
N LYS A 464 5.70 12.75 15.93
CA LYS A 464 5.71 13.89 14.99
C LYS A 464 4.36 14.26 14.38
N GLY A 465 3.35 13.39 14.37
CA GLY A 465 1.99 13.71 13.91
C GLY A 465 1.11 14.35 14.98
N ARG A 466 1.27 13.93 16.25
CA ARG A 466 0.44 14.40 17.36
C ARG A 466 0.78 15.84 17.77
N VAL A 467 2.06 16.21 17.79
CA VAL A 467 2.50 17.56 18.19
C VAL A 467 1.97 18.65 17.24
N PRO A 468 2.09 18.55 15.89
CA PRO A 468 1.48 19.52 14.98
C PRO A 468 -0.03 19.63 15.14
N THR A 469 -0.75 18.49 15.24
CA THR A 469 -2.21 18.51 15.44
C THR A 469 -2.59 19.13 16.79
N LYS A 470 -1.88 18.81 17.87
CA LYS A 470 -2.05 19.43 19.19
C LYS A 470 -1.85 20.94 19.10
N ASN A 471 -0.81 21.41 18.42
CA ASN A 471 -0.55 22.83 18.22
C ASN A 471 -1.69 23.51 17.44
N MET A 472 -2.29 22.83 16.45
CA MET A 472 -3.45 23.35 15.72
C MET A 472 -4.68 23.46 16.62
N ILE A 473 -4.94 22.47 17.47
CA ILE A 473 -6.02 22.52 18.48
C ILE A 473 -5.79 23.72 19.41
N ILE A 474 -4.61 23.85 20.00
CA ILE A 474 -4.28 24.95 20.92
C ILE A 474 -4.41 26.31 20.22
N LYS A 475 -3.89 26.44 19.00
CA LYS A 475 -3.96 27.68 18.22
C LYS A 475 -5.40 28.07 17.89
N ALA A 476 -6.27 27.10 17.61
CA ALA A 476 -7.70 27.33 17.36
C ALA A 476 -8.45 27.73 18.63
N LEU A 477 -8.14 27.13 19.79
CA LEU A 477 -8.71 27.52 21.08
C LEU A 477 -8.33 28.96 21.45
N ASN A 478 -7.08 29.34 21.24
CA ASN A 478 -6.57 30.68 21.54
C ASN A 478 -6.96 31.77 20.51
N CYS A 479 -7.64 31.41 19.43
CA CYS A 479 -8.08 32.38 18.44
C CYS A 479 -9.27 33.17 18.99
N ASN A 480 -9.14 34.49 19.11
CA ASN A 480 -10.21 35.40 19.51
C ASN A 480 -10.80 36.18 18.32
N ASP A 481 -10.44 35.80 17.10
CA ASP A 481 -10.95 36.43 15.90
C ASP A 481 -12.31 35.84 15.51
N HIS A 482 -13.35 36.49 16.02
CA HIS A 482 -14.74 36.19 15.72
C HIS A 482 -15.29 36.96 14.51
N LYS A 483 -14.44 37.75 13.81
CA LYS A 483 -14.90 38.50 12.64
C LYS A 483 -15.26 37.51 11.53
N PRO A 484 -16.44 37.64 10.90
CA PRO A 484 -16.79 36.82 9.76
C PRO A 484 -15.91 37.17 8.57
N ILE A 485 -15.33 36.15 7.93
CA ILE A 485 -14.48 36.26 6.73
C ILE A 485 -15.25 35.79 5.50
N TYR A 486 -16.13 34.80 5.68
CA TYR A 486 -16.93 34.26 4.59
C TYR A 486 -18.41 34.22 4.93
N SER A 487 -19.24 34.26 3.91
CA SER A 487 -20.65 33.91 3.98
C SER A 487 -21.03 32.91 2.90
N HIS A 488 -22.08 32.15 3.18
CA HIS A 488 -22.64 31.22 2.22
C HIS A 488 -23.73 31.92 1.40
N LYS A 489 -23.62 31.93 0.06
CA LYS A 489 -24.53 32.74 -0.81
C LYS A 489 -26.02 32.54 -0.55
N ASP A 490 -26.42 31.30 -0.30
CA ASP A 490 -27.83 30.95 -0.14
C ASP A 490 -28.29 30.90 1.33
N ARG A 491 -27.40 31.19 2.28
CA ARG A 491 -27.65 30.99 3.71
C ARG A 491 -27.06 32.17 4.47
N MET A 492 -27.85 32.83 5.32
CA MET A 492 -27.40 33.97 6.16
C MET A 492 -26.37 33.58 7.25
N TYR A 493 -25.63 32.49 7.03
CA TYR A 493 -24.59 32.01 7.93
C TYR A 493 -23.25 32.63 7.52
N ARG A 494 -22.58 33.16 8.53
CA ARG A 494 -21.29 33.83 8.42
C ARG A 494 -20.26 33.03 9.19
N ILE A 495 -19.09 32.87 8.60
CA ILE A 495 -18.02 31.99 9.08
C ILE A 495 -16.83 32.84 9.47
N SER A 496 -16.44 32.73 10.73
CA SER A 496 -15.32 33.44 11.35
C SER A 496 -13.98 32.74 11.13
N ARG A 497 -12.89 33.47 11.37
CA ARG A 497 -11.53 32.88 11.37
C ARG A 497 -11.41 31.74 12.37
N LYS A 498 -11.99 31.91 13.55
CA LYS A 498 -11.99 30.90 14.61
C LYS A 498 -12.66 29.60 14.17
N GLU A 499 -13.82 29.67 13.50
CA GLU A 499 -14.52 28.49 13.00
C GLU A 499 -13.73 27.75 11.91
N ILE A 500 -13.02 28.48 11.05
CA ILE A 500 -12.10 27.89 10.06
C ILE A 500 -10.99 27.11 10.75
N MET A 501 -10.34 27.72 11.76
CA MET A 501 -9.24 27.08 12.49
C MET A 501 -9.71 25.88 13.32
N ILE A 502 -10.89 25.96 13.93
CA ILE A 502 -11.54 24.83 14.61
C ILE A 502 -11.77 23.69 13.62
N THR A 503 -12.29 23.99 12.43
CA THR A 503 -12.59 22.99 11.40
C THR A 503 -11.33 22.32 10.90
N GLU A 504 -10.28 23.08 10.61
CA GLU A 504 -8.99 22.55 10.20
C GLU A 504 -8.40 21.61 11.26
N ALA A 505 -8.38 22.04 12.54
CA ALA A 505 -7.87 21.22 13.64
C ALA A 505 -8.67 19.91 13.82
N VAL A 506 -10.00 19.98 13.72
CA VAL A 506 -10.88 18.81 13.81
C VAL A 506 -10.60 17.82 12.67
N VAL A 507 -10.45 18.30 11.44
CA VAL A 507 -10.15 17.44 10.29
C VAL A 507 -8.76 16.81 10.42
N GLU A 508 -7.77 17.52 10.96
CA GLU A 508 -6.46 16.91 11.26
C GLU A 508 -6.54 15.80 12.30
N VAL A 509 -7.39 15.93 13.32
CA VAL A 509 -7.63 14.84 14.28
C VAL A 509 -8.24 13.62 13.57
N MET A 510 -9.20 13.83 12.67
CA MET A 510 -9.76 12.75 11.86
C MET A 510 -8.71 12.08 10.97
N ILE A 511 -7.87 12.87 10.29
CA ILE A 511 -6.76 12.35 9.49
C ILE A 511 -5.81 11.54 10.37
N SER A 512 -5.44 12.04 11.56
CA SER A 512 -4.61 11.29 12.51
C SER A 512 -5.24 9.95 12.88
N TYR A 513 -6.52 9.94 13.24
CA TYR A 513 -7.23 8.71 13.60
C TYR A 513 -7.25 7.69 12.46
N TYR A 514 -7.77 8.11 11.30
CA TYR A 514 -7.98 7.21 10.16
C TYR A 514 -6.65 6.77 9.53
N TRP A 515 -5.67 7.65 9.45
CA TRP A 515 -4.33 7.29 9.01
C TRP A 515 -3.70 6.31 10.01
N ASN A 516 -3.52 6.68 11.27
CA ASN A 516 -2.76 5.88 12.25
C ASN A 516 -3.38 4.50 12.50
N SER A 517 -4.71 4.44 12.55
CA SER A 517 -5.43 3.18 12.77
C SER A 517 -5.20 2.18 11.65
N ASN A 518 -5.23 2.63 10.39
CA ASN A 518 -5.04 1.74 9.24
C ASN A 518 -4.49 2.46 7.99
N PRO A 519 -3.18 2.72 7.92
CA PRO A 519 -2.56 3.40 6.79
C PRO A 519 -2.73 2.65 5.46
N THR A 520 -2.77 1.31 5.53
CA THR A 520 -2.96 0.46 4.35
C THR A 520 -4.37 0.63 3.76
N LYS A 521 -5.40 0.69 4.59
CA LYS A 521 -6.78 0.98 4.15
C LYS A 521 -6.90 2.44 3.67
N TRP A 522 -6.33 3.39 4.41
CA TRP A 522 -6.28 4.80 4.01
C TRP A 522 -5.71 4.97 2.60
N GLY A 523 -4.52 4.40 2.34
CA GLY A 523 -3.83 4.52 1.05
C GLY A 523 -4.59 3.90 -0.12
N GLN A 524 -5.53 2.98 0.15
CA GLN A 524 -6.39 2.36 -0.85
C GLN A 524 -7.69 3.13 -1.12
N VAL A 525 -8.22 3.82 -0.09
CA VAL A 525 -9.51 4.54 -0.16
C VAL A 525 -9.26 6.02 -0.51
N PHE A 526 -8.56 6.74 0.35
CA PHE A 526 -8.35 8.20 0.23
C PHE A 526 -7.05 8.54 -0.48
N GLN A 527 -6.05 7.65 -0.46
CA GLN A 527 -4.69 7.84 -1.00
C GLN A 527 -3.85 8.87 -0.22
N ASP A 528 -4.32 10.12 -0.11
CA ASP A 528 -3.64 11.23 0.56
C ASP A 528 -4.61 12.11 1.37
N LYS A 529 -4.04 13.10 2.06
CA LYS A 529 -4.76 14.02 2.94
C LYS A 529 -5.67 14.93 2.14
N GLU A 530 -5.20 15.42 1.00
CA GLU A 530 -5.91 16.37 0.16
C GLU A 530 -7.21 15.74 -0.35
N LEU A 531 -7.13 14.51 -0.89
CA LEU A 531 -8.30 13.76 -1.33
C LEU A 531 -9.27 13.48 -0.17
N PHE A 532 -8.79 13.20 1.03
CA PHE A 532 -9.68 13.06 2.20
C PHE A 532 -10.47 14.35 2.48
N VAL A 533 -9.80 15.51 2.46
CA VAL A 533 -10.46 16.81 2.66
C VAL A 533 -11.49 17.06 1.55
N LEU A 534 -11.14 16.77 0.30
CA LEU A 534 -12.05 16.93 -0.82
C LEU A 534 -13.29 16.02 -0.71
N ASN A 535 -13.15 14.82 -0.14
CA ASN A 535 -14.29 13.96 0.15
C ASN A 535 -15.28 14.62 1.11
N LEU A 536 -14.80 15.29 2.15
CA LEU A 536 -15.68 16.03 3.07
C LEU A 536 -16.43 17.15 2.36
N THR A 537 -15.79 17.85 1.41
CA THR A 537 -16.49 18.86 0.59
C THR A 537 -17.56 18.26 -0.32
N GLN A 538 -17.37 17.03 -0.82
CA GLN A 538 -18.39 16.36 -1.61
C GLN A 538 -19.60 15.97 -0.78
N ILE A 539 -19.36 15.49 0.44
CA ILE A 539 -20.42 15.17 1.39
C ILE A 539 -21.28 16.41 1.61
N GLU A 540 -20.67 17.55 1.94
CA GLU A 540 -21.42 18.81 2.11
C GLU A 540 -22.17 19.22 0.83
N THR A 541 -21.55 19.08 -0.34
CA THR A 541 -22.19 19.36 -1.63
C THR A 541 -23.46 18.54 -1.85
N ARG A 542 -23.46 17.26 -1.45
CA ARG A 542 -24.62 16.37 -1.55
C ARG A 542 -25.75 16.81 -0.62
N LEU A 543 -25.43 17.38 0.54
CA LEU A 543 -26.43 17.86 1.51
C LEU A 543 -27.16 19.12 1.07
N ILE A 544 -26.61 19.89 0.12
CA ILE A 544 -27.25 21.12 -0.40
C ILE A 544 -28.65 20.85 -0.96
N LYS A 545 -28.83 19.76 -1.71
CA LYS A 545 -30.13 19.41 -2.33
C LYS A 545 -30.46 17.94 -2.09
N LYS A 546 -31.70 17.69 -1.66
CA LYS A 546 -32.20 16.32 -1.41
C LYS A 546 -31.97 15.37 -2.59
N ARG A 547 -32.22 15.82 -3.82
CA ARG A 547 -31.96 15.03 -5.04
C ARG A 547 -30.51 14.53 -5.15
N TYR A 548 -29.52 15.32 -4.78
CA TYR A 548 -28.11 14.89 -4.86
C TYR A 548 -27.78 13.85 -3.79
N PHE A 549 -28.36 14.00 -2.60
CA PHE A 549 -28.27 13.03 -1.54
C PHE A 549 -28.96 11.71 -1.93
N ASP A 550 -30.22 11.75 -2.35
CA ASP A 550 -31.01 10.56 -2.73
C ASP A 550 -30.32 9.78 -3.86
N ASN A 551 -29.88 10.47 -4.93
CA ASN A 551 -29.14 9.84 -6.02
C ASN A 551 -27.86 9.14 -5.54
N HIS A 552 -27.14 9.74 -4.60
CA HIS A 552 -25.92 9.15 -4.06
C HIS A 552 -26.22 7.93 -3.18
N GLN A 553 -27.24 8.02 -2.33
CA GLN A 553 -27.70 6.91 -1.50
C GLN A 553 -28.13 5.72 -2.36
N GLU A 554 -28.98 5.94 -3.36
CA GLU A 554 -29.44 4.91 -4.30
C GLU A 554 -28.28 4.27 -5.08
N GLU A 555 -27.30 5.06 -5.52
CA GLU A 555 -26.20 4.53 -6.34
C GLU A 555 -25.13 3.82 -5.51
N TYR A 556 -24.82 4.30 -4.31
CA TYR A 556 -23.60 3.91 -3.58
C TYR A 556 -23.82 3.31 -2.19
N HIS A 557 -24.95 3.49 -1.51
CA HIS A 557 -25.10 3.10 -0.11
C HIS A 557 -24.80 1.61 0.12
N ASP A 558 -25.56 0.72 -0.54
CA ASP A 558 -25.40 -0.73 -0.39
C ASP A 558 -24.04 -1.21 -0.90
N LYS A 559 -23.57 -0.62 -2.01
CA LYS A 559 -22.26 -0.95 -2.60
C LYS A 559 -21.11 -0.63 -1.65
N LEU A 560 -21.17 0.51 -0.95
CA LEU A 560 -20.16 0.92 0.03
C LEU A 560 -20.28 0.12 1.33
N LYS A 561 -21.50 -0.24 1.73
CA LYS A 561 -21.74 -1.16 2.84
C LYS A 561 -21.10 -2.54 2.58
N GLU A 562 -21.27 -3.08 1.38
CA GLU A 562 -20.65 -4.34 0.93
C GLU A 562 -19.11 -4.29 0.85
N LEU A 563 -18.50 -3.10 0.79
CA LEU A 563 -17.04 -2.99 0.89
C LEU A 563 -16.52 -3.36 2.28
N GLY A 564 -17.35 -3.27 3.32
CA GLY A 564 -16.95 -3.57 4.69
C GLY A 564 -15.81 -2.66 5.19
N LEU A 565 -15.83 -1.38 4.81
CA LEU A 565 -14.75 -0.43 5.17
C LEU A 565 -14.68 -0.17 6.69
N LEU A 566 -15.79 -0.34 7.40
CA LEU A 566 -15.89 -0.20 8.85
C LEU A 566 -16.14 -1.56 9.53
N PRO A 567 -15.60 -1.80 10.74
CA PRO A 567 -14.75 -0.93 11.57
C PRO A 567 -13.41 -0.55 10.92
N TRP A 568 -12.95 0.69 11.10
CA TRP A 568 -11.81 1.22 10.34
C TRP A 568 -10.50 0.49 10.68
N LYS A 569 -10.35 0.06 11.93
CA LYS A 569 -9.19 -0.72 12.41
C LYS A 569 -9.00 -2.06 11.69
N ASN A 570 -10.06 -2.64 11.11
CA ASN A 570 -10.00 -3.96 10.48
C ASN A 570 -9.20 -3.92 9.17
N CYS A 571 -8.50 -5.01 8.83
CA CYS A 571 -7.81 -5.13 7.55
C CYS A 571 -8.79 -4.99 6.37
N PHE A 572 -8.33 -4.35 5.28
CA PHE A 572 -9.10 -4.24 4.05
C PHE A 572 -8.34 -4.88 2.89
N ILE A 573 -8.94 -5.92 2.32
CA ILE A 573 -8.45 -6.61 1.13
C ILE A 573 -9.32 -6.14 -0.04
N ARG A 574 -8.76 -5.29 -0.89
CA ARG A 574 -9.48 -4.72 -2.02
C ARG A 574 -9.60 -5.71 -3.17
N ARG A 575 -10.82 -5.95 -3.64
CA ARG A 575 -11.12 -6.75 -4.84
C ARG A 575 -10.97 -5.88 -6.10
N ALA A 576 -10.69 -6.50 -7.25
CA ALA A 576 -10.56 -5.79 -8.52
C ALA A 576 -11.81 -4.93 -8.85
N LYS A 577 -13.01 -5.45 -8.57
CA LYS A 577 -14.27 -4.73 -8.77
C LYS A 577 -14.45 -3.51 -7.86
N HIS A 578 -13.85 -3.53 -6.66
CA HIS A 578 -13.93 -2.44 -5.70
C HIS A 578 -13.17 -1.20 -6.15
N ARG A 579 -12.10 -1.37 -6.96
CA ARG A 579 -11.26 -0.27 -7.41
C ARG A 579 -12.05 0.81 -8.16
N VAL A 580 -12.91 0.41 -9.09
CA VAL A 580 -13.70 1.37 -9.89
C VAL A 580 -14.68 2.13 -8.99
N MET A 581 -15.30 1.43 -8.05
CA MET A 581 -16.24 2.00 -7.09
C MET A 581 -15.55 3.03 -6.19
N ILE A 582 -14.45 2.63 -5.51
CA ILE A 582 -13.68 3.52 -4.63
C ILE A 582 -13.21 4.76 -5.38
N LYS A 583 -12.75 4.58 -6.62
CA LYS A 583 -12.29 5.70 -7.44
C LYS A 583 -13.40 6.71 -7.72
N ARG A 584 -14.60 6.24 -8.09
CA ARG A 584 -15.75 7.10 -8.35
C ARG A 584 -16.29 7.76 -7.09
N ALA A 585 -16.37 7.00 -6.00
CA ALA A 585 -16.93 7.48 -4.74
C ALA A 585 -16.01 8.44 -4.00
N PHE A 586 -14.68 8.22 -4.05
CA PHE A 586 -13.72 8.91 -3.18
C PHE A 586 -12.55 9.63 -3.85
N GLN A 587 -12.31 9.45 -5.16
CA GLN A 587 -11.08 9.94 -5.79
C GLN A 587 -11.36 10.89 -6.96
N LEU A 588 -12.53 10.78 -7.59
CA LEU A 588 -12.99 11.68 -8.64
C LEU A 588 -13.81 12.83 -8.03
N HIS A 589 -13.32 14.06 -8.19
CA HIS A 589 -13.93 15.26 -7.62
C HIS A 589 -14.21 16.35 -8.67
N SER A 590 -15.38 16.97 -8.60
CA SER A 590 -15.76 18.15 -9.40
C SER A 590 -15.98 19.36 -8.48
N HIS A 591 -15.19 20.42 -8.68
CA HIS A 591 -15.06 21.54 -7.73
C HIS A 591 -15.92 22.79 -8.01
N SER A 592 -16.79 22.78 -9.02
CA SER A 592 -17.56 23.98 -9.40
C SER A 592 -18.48 24.50 -8.29
N VAL A 593 -18.78 23.70 -7.27
CA VAL A 593 -19.76 24.03 -6.23
C VAL A 593 -19.17 24.85 -5.06
N VAL A 594 -17.96 24.53 -4.57
CA VAL A 594 -17.38 25.22 -3.39
C VAL A 594 -17.17 26.71 -3.67
N SER A 595 -16.46 27.04 -4.75
CA SER A 595 -16.16 28.44 -5.12
C SER A 595 -17.41 29.23 -5.53
N SER A 596 -18.49 28.56 -5.93
CA SER A 596 -19.74 29.24 -6.28
C SER A 596 -20.62 29.51 -5.07
N LYS A 597 -20.45 28.80 -3.95
CA LYS A 597 -21.30 28.89 -2.75
C LYS A 597 -20.72 29.70 -1.60
N ILE A 598 -19.40 29.78 -1.47
CA ILE A 598 -18.72 30.60 -0.45
C ILE A 598 -18.28 31.94 -1.05
N VAL A 599 -18.61 33.05 -0.38
CA VAL A 599 -18.26 34.43 -0.76
C VAL A 599 -17.46 35.09 0.34
N GLU A 600 -16.46 35.87 -0.04
CA GLU A 600 -15.71 36.71 0.90
C GLU A 600 -16.60 37.85 1.38
N GLU A 601 -16.69 38.01 2.71
CA GLU A 601 -17.29 39.20 3.29
C GLU A 601 -16.27 40.34 3.14
N VAL A 602 -16.64 41.36 2.35
CA VAL A 602 -15.84 42.57 2.09
C VAL A 602 -15.88 43.50 3.30
#